data_AF-A0A7Y3GUW8-F1
#
_entry.id   AF-A0A7Y3GUW8-F1
#
_cell.length_a   1.000
_cell.length_b   1.000
_cell.length_c   1.000
_cell.angle_alpha   90.00
_cell.angle_beta   90.00
_cell.angle_gamma   90.00
#
_symmetry.space_group_name_H-M   'P 1'
#
loop_
_entity.id
_entity.type
_entity.pdbx_description
1 polymer ?
#
loop_
_entity_poly.entity_id
_entity_poly.type
_entity_poly.pdbx_seq_one_letter_code
_entity_poly.pdbx_strand_id
1 'polypeptide(L)'
;TQGIIAKGKFNAGNALQPASTATCVRVDSDGKTVTMDGPFIESKEQLNGYYVLDCVDLDEAIEIASQIPDAQGGTIEVRPILNHE
;
A
#
# COMPACT_ATOMS: atom_id res chain seq x y z
N THR A 1 0.41 10.33 10.51
CA THR A 1 0.48 9.00 11.17
C THR A 1 0.32 9.04 12.69
N GLN A 2 0.99 9.95 13.43
CA GLN A 2 0.92 9.98 14.91
C GLN A 2 -0.52 10.01 15.48
N GLY A 3 -1.45 10.75 14.86
CA GLY A 3 -2.85 10.78 15.30
C GLY A 3 -3.62 9.46 15.12
N ILE A 4 -3.26 8.63 14.14
CA ILE A 4 -3.88 7.32 13.89
C ILE A 4 -3.32 6.28 14.86
N ILE A 5 -2.01 6.36 15.12
CA ILE A 5 -1.32 5.55 16.13
C ILE A 5 -1.93 5.80 17.51
N ALA A 6 -2.16 7.06 17.87
CA ALA A 6 -2.75 7.43 19.17
C ALA A 6 -4.20 6.93 19.35
N LYS A 7 -4.94 6.72 18.25
CA LYS A 7 -6.31 6.17 18.27
C LYS A 7 -6.35 4.64 18.29
N GLY A 8 -5.20 3.96 18.30
CA GLY A 8 -5.11 2.50 18.30
C GLY A 8 -5.54 1.83 16.97
N LYS A 9 -5.69 2.62 15.90
CA LYS A 9 -6.19 2.16 14.59
C LYS A 9 -5.08 1.71 13.65
N PHE A 10 -3.83 2.02 13.98
CA PHE A 10 -2.67 1.71 13.15
C PHE A 10 -2.12 0.33 13.48
N ASN A 11 -2.16 -0.59 12.51
CA ASN A 11 -1.55 -1.91 12.64
C ASN A 11 -0.15 -1.94 12.00
N ALA A 12 -0.03 -1.41 10.78
CA ALA A 12 1.25 -1.31 10.06
C ALA A 12 1.24 -0.19 9.03
N GLY A 13 2.41 0.19 8.53
CA GLY A 13 2.54 1.11 7.41
C GLY A 13 3.97 1.60 7.24
N ASN A 14 4.40 1.79 5.99
CA ASN A 14 5.74 2.22 5.66
C ASN A 14 5.73 3.03 4.36
N ALA A 15 6.62 4.03 4.29
CA ALA A 15 7.03 4.60 3.00
C ALA A 15 7.93 3.59 2.27
N LEU A 16 7.81 3.54 0.96
CA LEU A 16 8.61 2.69 0.07
C LEU A 16 9.73 3.52 -0.55
N GLN A 17 10.81 2.83 -0.90
CA GLN A 17 11.86 3.40 -1.76
C GLN A 17 11.29 3.68 -3.17
N PRO A 18 11.96 4.52 -3.99
CA PRO A 18 11.55 4.78 -5.36
C PRO A 18 11.30 3.49 -6.14
N ALA A 19 10.31 3.47 -7.03
CA ALA A 19 9.94 2.28 -7.80
C ALA A 19 11.10 1.64 -8.59
N SER A 20 12.12 2.43 -8.95
CA SER A 20 13.34 1.95 -9.60
C SER A 20 14.18 1.00 -8.73
N THR A 21 13.96 0.95 -7.42
CA THR A 21 14.61 -0.01 -6.52
C THR A 21 13.84 -1.33 -6.38
N ALA A 22 12.68 -1.47 -7.03
CA ALA A 22 11.88 -2.68 -6.94
C ALA A 22 12.49 -3.81 -7.78
N THR A 23 12.16 -5.05 -7.41
CA THR A 23 12.44 -6.25 -8.21
C THR A 23 11.16 -7.06 -8.29
N CYS A 24 10.67 -7.28 -9.50
CA CYS A 24 9.52 -8.11 -9.77
C CYS A 24 9.94 -9.57 -9.91
N VAL A 25 9.12 -10.48 -9.39
CA VAL A 25 9.35 -11.92 -9.42
C VAL A 25 8.13 -12.61 -10.01
N ARG A 26 8.34 -13.51 -10.97
CA ARG A 26 7.32 -14.44 -11.48
C ARG A 26 7.88 -15.85 -11.58
N VAL A 27 7.00 -16.85 -11.58
CA VAL A 27 7.34 -18.24 -11.85
C VAL A 27 6.78 -18.60 -13.22
N ASP A 28 7.62 -19.13 -14.11
CA ASP A 28 7.18 -19.55 -15.44
C ASP A 28 6.49 -20.94 -15.43
N SER A 29 6.03 -21.39 -16.59
CA SER A 29 5.36 -22.70 -16.73
C SER A 29 6.23 -23.89 -16.38
N ASP A 30 7.55 -23.74 -16.41
CA ASP A 30 8.52 -24.78 -16.08
C ASP A 30 8.92 -24.74 -14.60
N GLY A 31 8.31 -23.85 -13.81
CA GLY A 31 8.58 -23.69 -12.38
C GLY A 31 9.84 -22.87 -12.08
N LYS A 32 10.43 -22.17 -13.07
CA LYS A 32 11.63 -21.36 -12.85
C LYS A 32 11.27 -19.97 -12.38
N THR A 33 12.04 -19.47 -11.41
CA THR A 33 11.96 -18.08 -10.97
C THR A 33 12.58 -17.15 -12.02
N VAL A 34 11.79 -16.17 -12.46
CA VAL A 34 12.20 -15.11 -13.37
C VAL A 34 12.08 -13.79 -12.64
N THR A 35 13.14 -12.98 -12.67
CA THR A 35 13.19 -11.66 -12.05
C THR A 35 13.27 -10.55 -13.10
N MET A 36 12.73 -9.38 -12.77
CA MET A 36 12.81 -8.16 -13.58
C MET A 36 13.05 -6.96 -12.67
N ASP A 37 14.00 -6.11 -13.03
CA ASP A 37 14.28 -4.88 -12.30
C ASP A 37 13.18 -3.84 -12.54
N GLY A 38 12.87 -3.05 -11.50
CA GLY A 38 11.83 -2.03 -11.54
C GLY A 38 10.44 -2.53 -11.12
N PRO A 39 9.43 -1.66 -11.20
CA PRO A 39 8.08 -1.96 -10.76
C PRO A 39 7.38 -2.95 -11.70
N PHE A 40 6.30 -3.56 -11.21
CA PHE A 40 5.52 -4.54 -11.98
C PHE A 40 4.85 -3.89 -13.19
N ILE A 41 4.39 -2.65 -13.03
CA ILE A 41 3.77 -1.84 -14.07
C ILE A 41 4.52 -0.52 -14.13
N GLU A 42 4.90 -0.12 -15.34
CA GLU A 42 5.28 1.25 -15.61
C GLU A 42 4.02 2.13 -15.66
N SER A 43 3.92 3.04 -14.70
CA SER A 43 2.78 3.96 -14.57
C SER A 43 3.27 5.36 -14.23
N LYS A 44 2.46 6.36 -14.60
CA LYS A 44 2.74 7.75 -14.25
C LYS A 44 2.72 7.97 -12.73
N GLU A 45 1.89 7.20 -12.02
CA GLU A 45 1.76 7.24 -10.56
C GLU A 45 2.31 5.94 -9.97
N GLN A 46 3.23 6.05 -9.03
CA GLN A 46 3.91 4.93 -8.39
C GLN A 46 3.41 4.72 -6.95
N LEU A 47 3.42 3.48 -6.49
CA LEU A 47 3.08 3.16 -5.10
C LEU A 47 4.22 3.62 -4.17
N ASN A 48 3.97 4.67 -3.39
CA ASN A 48 4.98 5.27 -2.51
C ASN A 48 4.92 4.76 -1.07
N GLY A 49 3.87 4.05 -0.67
CA GLY A 49 3.65 3.66 0.71
C GLY A 49 2.33 2.93 0.91
N TYR A 50 2.14 2.40 2.11
CA TYR A 50 0.88 1.78 2.50
C TYR A 50 0.62 1.97 4.00
N TYR A 51 -0.65 1.79 4.36
CA TYR A 51 -1.14 1.72 5.73
C TYR A 51 -2.05 0.50 5.88
N VAL A 52 -1.91 -0.23 6.98
CA VAL A 52 -2.86 -1.26 7.42
C VAL A 52 -3.55 -0.71 8.66
N LEU A 53 -4.86 -0.55 8.55
CA LEU A 53 -5.69 0.06 9.58
C LEU A 53 -6.73 -0.95 10.07
N ASP A 54 -7.02 -0.90 11.36
CA ASP A 54 -8.13 -1.64 11.98
C ASP A 54 -9.32 -0.69 12.13
N CYS A 55 -10.17 -0.65 11.11
CA CYS A 55 -11.34 0.21 11.05
C CYS A 55 -12.63 -0.60 11.24
N VAL A 56 -13.65 0.03 11.84
CA VAL A 56 -14.95 -0.62 12.04
C VAL A 56 -15.70 -0.86 10.73
N ASP A 57 -15.49 0.02 9.74
CA ASP A 57 -16.06 -0.05 8.41
C ASP A 57 -15.23 0.75 7.38
N LEU A 58 -15.70 0.76 6.13
CA LEU A 58 -15.06 1.49 5.04
C LEU A 58 -15.12 3.01 5.22
N ASP A 59 -16.17 3.54 5.85
CA ASP A 59 -16.36 4.98 6.01
C ASP A 59 -15.34 5.55 7.00
N GLU A 60 -15.07 4.85 8.11
CA GLU A 60 -13.99 5.21 9.05
C GLU A 60 -12.61 5.17 8.35
N ALA A 61 -12.38 4.17 7.50
CA ALA A 61 -11.14 4.08 6.73
C ALA A 61 -10.96 5.24 5.73
N ILE A 62 -12.03 5.66 5.06
CA ILE A 62 -12.03 6.81 4.14
C ILE A 62 -11.79 8.11 4.91
N GLU A 63 -12.44 8.30 6.06
CA GLU A 63 -12.23 9.48 6.90
C GLU A 63 -10.76 9.58 7.31
N ILE A 64 -10.18 8.48 7.80
CA ILE A 64 -8.76 8.43 8.17
C ILE A 64 -7.86 8.70 6.96
N ALA A 65 -8.12 8.07 5.81
CA ALA A 65 -7.33 8.25 4.59
C ALA A 65 -7.33 9.71 4.12
N SER A 66 -8.47 10.42 4.21
CA SER A 66 -8.58 11.83 3.83
C SER A 66 -7.72 12.78 4.67
N GLN A 67 -7.31 12.35 5.87
CA GLN A 67 -6.46 13.12 6.78
C GLN A 67 -4.96 12.87 6.58
N ILE A 68 -4.59 11.92 5.71
CA ILE A 68 -3.18 11.62 5.42
C ILE A 68 -2.66 12.65 4.40
N PRO A 69 -1.52 13.32 4.65
CA PRO A 69 -0.99 14.33 3.73
C PRO A 69 -0.83 13.86 2.27
N ASP A 70 -0.52 12.59 2.03
CA ASP A 70 -0.37 12.03 0.68
C ASP A 70 -1.66 12.04 -0.15
N ALA A 71 -2.83 12.17 0.49
CA ALA A 71 -4.09 12.41 -0.22
C ALA A 71 -4.15 13.84 -0.82
N GLN A 72 -3.27 14.74 -0.39
CA GLN A 72 -3.12 16.08 -0.96
C GLN A 72 -2.12 16.04 -2.12
N GLY A 73 -2.63 16.01 -3.35
CA GLY A 73 -1.80 16.00 -4.56
C GLY A 73 -1.35 14.61 -5.04
N GLY A 74 -1.72 13.56 -4.31
CA GLY A 74 -1.66 12.17 -4.74
C GLY A 74 -3.03 11.49 -4.61
N THR A 75 -3.03 10.16 -4.55
CA THR A 75 -4.24 9.34 -4.35
C THR A 75 -3.94 8.24 -3.33
N ILE A 76 -4.88 8.01 -2.41
CA ILE A 76 -4.88 6.85 -1.51
C ILE A 76 -6.03 5.93 -1.91
N GLU A 77 -5.70 4.72 -2.37
CA GLU A 77 -6.69 3.66 -2.58
C GLU A 77 -7.05 3.02 -1.24
N VAL A 78 -8.32 3.08 -0.85
CA VAL A 78 -8.83 2.39 0.35
C VAL A 78 -9.40 1.05 -0.07
N ARG A 79 -8.77 -0.04 0.37
CA ARG A 79 -9.18 -1.40 0.01
C ARG A 79 -9.22 -2.32 1.23
N PRO A 80 -10.35 -2.98 1.52
CA PRO A 80 -10.44 -3.97 2.57
C PRO A 80 -9.46 -5.13 2.34
N ILE A 81 -8.83 -5.61 3.42
CA ILE A 81 -8.02 -6.82 3.40
C ILE A 81 -8.94 -8.04 3.46
N LEU A 82 -8.69 -9.02 2.59
CA LEU A 82 -9.41 -10.29 2.64
C LEU A 82 -8.95 -11.08 3.88
N ASN A 83 -9.88 -11.34 4.80
CA ASN A 83 -9.63 -12.22 5.93
C ASN A 83 -9.72 -13.67 5.45
N HIS A 84 -8.60 -14.37 5.48
CA HIS A 84 -8.56 -15.81 5.33
C HIS A 84 -8.63 -16.41 6.75
N GLU A 85 -9.75 -17.03 7.09
CA GLU A 85 -9.86 -17.90 8.27
C GLU A 85 -9.07 -19.20 8.07
#